data_AF-A0A830BEL4-F1
#
_entry.id   AF-A0A830BEL4-F1
#
_cell.length_a   1.000
_cell.length_b   1.000
_cell.length_c   1.000
_cell.angle_alpha   90.00
_cell.angle_beta   90.00
_cell.angle_gamma   90.00
#
_symmetry.space_group_name_H-M   'P 1'
#
loop_
_entity.id
_entity.type
_entity.pdbx_description
1 polymer ?
#
loop_
_entity_poly.entity_id
_entity_poly.type
_entity_poly.pdbx_seq_one_letter_code
_entity_poly.pdbx_strand_id
1 'polypeptide(L)'
;MAPEQAAPLLCAGVTVYSPLNHFGLKQSGLRGAILGLGGVGHMGVKIAKAMGHHITVISSSNKKRDEALDHLGADDYIVSSDADRMQEIADSLDYIIDTIPVFHPWSLTWRKSITGSFIGSMKETEEMLEFCKDKGLSSTIEIVKMDYINTAMERLEKNDVRYRFVVDVAGSKLAIKGLKGRVGGVVVEMANMICSLLIDNPCLTPFVPLDEASRHEVVGEVIEVGSGVTKFRAGDVIGVGCIVGCCGNCRPCNADIEQYCNKKIWSYNDVYTDGNPTQGGFASVMVVHQK
;
A
#
# COMPACT_ATOMS: atom_id res chain seq x y z
N MET A 1 -9.96 11.82 -7.35
CA MET A 1 -10.02 10.35 -7.16
C MET A 1 -11.04 10.08 -6.07
N ALA A 2 -11.83 9.01 -6.18
CA ALA A 2 -12.79 8.65 -5.14
C ALA A 2 -12.06 8.16 -3.87
N PRO A 3 -12.55 8.46 -2.64
CA PRO A 3 -11.88 8.10 -1.40
C PRO A 3 -11.53 6.60 -1.29
N GLU A 4 -12.48 5.73 -1.62
CA GLU A 4 -12.35 4.28 -1.61
C GLU A 4 -11.30 3.77 -2.61
N GLN A 5 -11.01 4.53 -3.67
CA GLN A 5 -9.97 4.22 -4.65
C GLN A 5 -8.59 4.67 -4.21
N ALA A 6 -8.50 5.70 -3.36
CA ALA A 6 -7.24 6.15 -2.79
C ALA A 6 -6.74 5.23 -1.67
N ALA A 7 -7.63 4.61 -0.90
CA ALA A 7 -7.25 3.76 0.24
C ALA A 7 -6.27 2.62 -0.14
N PRO A 8 -6.49 1.84 -1.22
CA PRO A 8 -5.52 0.86 -1.69
C PRO A 8 -4.14 1.39 -2.06
N LEU A 9 -4.07 2.65 -2.49
CA LEU A 9 -2.84 3.25 -2.99
C LEU A 9 -1.91 3.65 -1.84
N LEU A 10 -2.46 4.00 -0.67
CA LEU A 10 -1.71 4.40 0.53
C LEU A 10 -0.79 3.31 1.08
N CYS A 11 -0.96 2.06 0.64
CA CYS A 11 -0.05 0.95 0.97
C CYS A 11 0.44 0.24 -0.29
N ALA A 12 -0.45 -0.41 -1.05
CA ALA A 12 -0.06 -1.19 -2.22
C ALA A 12 0.60 -0.34 -3.29
N GLY A 13 0.02 0.84 -3.55
CA GLY A 13 0.50 1.78 -4.55
C GLY A 13 1.88 2.30 -4.18
N VAL A 14 2.03 2.87 -2.98
CA VAL A 14 3.31 3.43 -2.54
C VAL A 14 4.41 2.36 -2.40
N THR A 15 4.07 1.13 -1.98
CA THR A 15 5.02 0.01 -1.87
C THR A 15 5.66 -0.36 -3.21
N VAL A 16 4.94 -0.17 -4.32
CA VAL A 16 5.46 -0.36 -5.69
C VAL A 16 6.14 0.90 -6.20
N TYR A 17 5.53 2.06 -5.98
CA TYR A 17 6.02 3.32 -6.52
C TYR A 17 7.37 3.73 -5.92
N SER A 18 7.56 3.53 -4.62
CA SER A 18 8.78 3.83 -3.86
C SER A 18 10.03 3.19 -4.48
N PRO A 19 10.13 1.85 -4.67
CA PRO A 19 11.30 1.26 -5.31
C PRO A 19 11.47 1.70 -6.77
N LEU A 20 10.39 1.88 -7.53
CA LEU A 20 10.49 2.39 -8.90
C LEU A 20 11.09 3.81 -8.94
N ASN A 21 10.76 4.65 -7.96
CA ASN A 21 11.32 5.97 -7.79
C ASN A 21 12.78 5.91 -7.31
N HIS A 22 13.03 5.22 -6.20
CA HIS A 22 14.32 5.17 -5.52
C HIS A 22 15.44 4.59 -6.37
N PHE A 23 15.15 3.56 -7.16
CA PHE A 23 16.15 2.90 -8.02
C PHE A 23 16.25 3.53 -9.43
N GLY A 24 15.66 4.71 -9.66
CA GLY A 24 15.75 5.42 -10.93
C GLY A 24 14.98 4.74 -12.07
N LEU A 25 13.95 3.96 -11.75
CA LEU A 25 13.18 3.15 -12.70
C LEU A 25 11.89 3.86 -13.15
N LYS A 26 11.84 5.19 -13.12
CA LYS A 26 10.65 5.97 -13.58
C LYS A 26 10.65 6.29 -15.07
N GLN A 27 11.76 6.03 -15.75
CA GLN A 27 11.92 6.31 -17.17
C GLN A 27 11.15 5.29 -18.02
N SER A 28 10.47 5.77 -19.05
CA SER A 28 9.74 4.91 -19.98
C SER A 28 10.67 3.99 -20.78
N GLY A 29 10.14 2.86 -21.28
CA GLY A 29 10.88 1.93 -22.14
C GLY A 29 11.62 0.83 -21.41
N LEU A 30 11.58 0.81 -20.07
CA LEU A 30 12.13 -0.27 -19.26
C LEU A 30 11.30 -1.56 -19.40
N ARG A 31 11.97 -2.69 -19.21
CA ARG A 31 11.39 -4.03 -19.19
C ARG A 31 11.39 -4.54 -17.76
N GLY A 32 10.23 -4.64 -17.15
CA GLY A 32 10.06 -5.11 -15.78
C GLY A 32 9.35 -6.45 -15.71
N ALA A 33 9.59 -7.22 -14.64
CA ALA A 33 8.72 -8.32 -14.27
C ALA A 33 8.06 -8.10 -12.91
N ILE A 34 6.82 -8.57 -12.79
CA ILE A 34 6.09 -8.64 -11.52
C ILE A 34 5.94 -10.11 -11.14
N LEU A 35 6.60 -10.51 -10.06
CA LEU A 35 6.56 -11.87 -9.56
C LEU A 35 5.45 -11.98 -8.49
N GLY A 36 4.41 -12.74 -8.82
CA GLY A 36 3.18 -12.85 -8.02
C GLY A 36 2.14 -11.78 -8.39
N LEU A 37 0.87 -12.19 -8.52
CA LEU A 37 -0.23 -11.29 -8.90
C LEU A 37 -1.30 -11.21 -7.81
N GLY A 38 -0.97 -10.50 -6.72
CA GLY A 38 -1.87 -10.25 -5.59
C GLY A 38 -2.19 -8.77 -5.39
N GLY A 39 -2.42 -8.37 -4.14
CA GLY A 39 -2.73 -6.99 -3.78
C GLY A 39 -1.65 -5.97 -4.15
N VAL A 40 -0.36 -6.33 -4.09
CA VAL A 40 0.76 -5.48 -4.54
C VAL A 40 1.07 -5.73 -6.00
N GLY A 41 1.09 -6.99 -6.43
CA GLY A 41 1.41 -7.36 -7.81
C GLY A 41 0.50 -6.67 -8.84
N HIS A 42 -0.81 -6.60 -8.60
CA HIS A 42 -1.71 -5.93 -9.55
C HIS A 42 -1.43 -4.42 -9.66
N MET A 43 -1.10 -3.74 -8.55
CA MET A 43 -0.65 -2.34 -8.57
C MET A 43 0.72 -2.20 -9.24
N GLY A 44 1.60 -3.20 -9.05
CA GLY A 44 2.87 -3.40 -9.75
C GLY A 44 2.70 -3.26 -11.25
N VAL A 45 1.79 -4.04 -11.82
CA VAL A 45 1.46 -3.98 -13.25
C VAL A 45 0.93 -2.60 -13.63
N LYS A 46 -0.11 -2.10 -12.95
CA LYS A 46 -0.76 -0.83 -13.33
C LYS A 46 0.18 0.37 -13.28
N ILE A 47 0.95 0.52 -12.21
CA ILE A 47 1.88 1.65 -12.03
C ILE A 47 3.00 1.57 -13.06
N ALA A 48 3.62 0.40 -13.23
CA ALA A 48 4.73 0.27 -14.17
C ALA A 48 4.30 0.42 -15.64
N LYS A 49 3.13 -0.10 -16.02
CA LYS A 49 2.52 0.17 -17.33
C LYS A 49 2.24 1.66 -17.54
N ALA A 50 1.75 2.36 -16.51
CA ALA A 50 1.52 3.81 -16.58
C ALA A 50 2.81 4.65 -16.66
N MET A 51 3.94 4.12 -16.21
CA MET A 51 5.29 4.67 -16.43
C MET A 51 5.84 4.37 -17.85
N GLY A 52 5.13 3.56 -18.64
CA GLY A 52 5.52 3.23 -20.01
C GLY A 52 6.50 2.05 -20.09
N HIS A 53 6.46 1.14 -19.13
CA HIS A 53 7.28 -0.07 -19.15
C HIS A 53 6.61 -1.20 -19.93
N HIS A 54 7.43 -2.14 -20.41
CA HIS A 54 6.99 -3.46 -20.83
C HIS A 54 6.99 -4.39 -19.62
N ILE A 55 5.86 -4.98 -19.28
CA ILE A 55 5.65 -5.76 -18.06
C ILE A 55 5.33 -7.20 -18.37
N THR A 56 6.17 -8.09 -17.85
CA THR A 56 5.93 -9.53 -17.82
C THR A 56 5.45 -9.93 -16.43
N VAL A 57 4.30 -10.58 -16.32
CA VAL A 57 3.86 -11.18 -15.06
C VAL A 57 4.41 -12.60 -14.96
N ILE A 58 5.02 -12.93 -13.83
CA ILE A 58 5.52 -14.27 -13.53
C ILE A 58 4.69 -14.84 -12.37
N SER A 59 4.16 -16.05 -12.54
CA SER A 59 3.25 -16.68 -11.59
C SER A 59 3.47 -18.18 -11.51
N SER A 60 3.03 -18.83 -10.42
CA SER A 60 3.14 -20.28 -10.24
C SER A 60 2.11 -21.09 -11.03
N SER A 61 1.08 -20.46 -11.59
CA SER A 61 0.04 -21.14 -12.39
C SER A 61 -0.56 -20.23 -13.46
N ASN A 62 -1.32 -20.81 -14.39
CA ASN A 62 -2.02 -20.06 -15.45
C ASN A 62 -3.32 -19.36 -15.00
N LYS A 63 -3.76 -19.53 -13.74
CA LYS A 63 -5.09 -19.08 -13.27
C LYS A 63 -5.35 -17.58 -13.43
N LYS A 64 -4.30 -16.77 -13.41
CA LYS A 64 -4.37 -15.29 -13.48
C LYS A 64 -3.85 -14.74 -14.81
N ARG A 65 -3.72 -15.56 -15.85
CA ARG A 65 -3.22 -15.15 -17.18
C ARG A 65 -4.14 -14.11 -17.82
N ASP A 66 -5.41 -14.44 -18.01
CA ASP A 66 -6.39 -13.54 -18.63
C ASP A 66 -6.54 -12.26 -17.81
N GLU A 67 -6.51 -12.39 -16.49
CA GLU A 67 -6.55 -11.26 -15.57
C GLU A 67 -5.34 -10.32 -15.73
N ALA A 68 -4.12 -10.87 -15.88
CA ALA A 68 -2.92 -10.07 -16.11
C ALA A 68 -2.91 -9.40 -17.49
N LEU A 69 -3.25 -10.14 -18.54
CA LEU A 69 -3.14 -9.68 -19.92
C LEU A 69 -4.32 -8.76 -20.29
N ASP A 70 -5.55 -9.22 -20.09
CA ASP A 70 -6.74 -8.55 -20.62
C ASP A 70 -7.27 -7.46 -19.68
N HIS A 71 -7.07 -7.60 -18.36
CA HIS A 71 -7.62 -6.65 -17.38
C HIS A 71 -6.58 -5.70 -16.80
N LEU A 72 -5.34 -6.14 -16.58
CA LEU A 72 -4.28 -5.28 -16.07
C LEU A 72 -3.37 -4.69 -17.16
N GLY A 73 -3.39 -5.26 -18.37
CA GLY A 73 -2.59 -4.78 -19.50
C GLY A 73 -1.11 -5.14 -19.40
N ALA A 74 -0.76 -6.27 -18.77
CA ALA A 74 0.58 -6.83 -18.88
C ALA A 74 0.86 -7.24 -20.33
N ASP A 75 2.11 -7.14 -20.76
CA ASP A 75 2.52 -7.44 -22.15
C ASP A 75 2.83 -8.93 -22.34
N ASP A 76 3.21 -9.64 -21.26
CA ASP A 76 3.48 -11.08 -21.28
C ASP A 76 3.14 -11.74 -19.94
N TYR A 77 2.93 -13.05 -19.97
CA TYR A 77 2.65 -13.88 -18.80
C TYR A 77 3.37 -15.22 -18.87
N ILE A 78 4.22 -15.46 -17.88
CA ILE A 78 5.05 -16.67 -17.78
C ILE A 78 4.67 -17.44 -16.51
N VAL A 79 4.53 -18.77 -16.68
CA VAL A 79 4.44 -19.68 -15.54
C VAL A 79 5.85 -20.05 -15.11
N SER A 80 6.20 -19.86 -13.85
CA SER A 80 7.57 -20.01 -13.34
C SER A 80 8.17 -21.41 -13.52
N SER A 81 7.34 -22.44 -13.75
CA SER A 81 7.79 -23.81 -14.06
C SER A 81 8.19 -24.02 -15.52
N ASP A 82 7.91 -23.05 -16.41
CA ASP A 82 8.32 -23.08 -17.82
C ASP A 82 9.78 -22.62 -17.94
N ALA A 83 10.70 -23.58 -17.89
CA ALA A 83 12.14 -23.31 -17.88
C ALA A 83 12.62 -22.59 -19.16
N ASP A 84 12.02 -22.91 -20.31
CA ASP A 84 12.41 -22.34 -21.60
C ASP A 84 12.05 -20.86 -21.65
N ARG A 85 10.80 -20.52 -21.30
CA ARG A 85 10.35 -19.12 -21.23
C ARG A 85 11.09 -18.32 -20.17
N MET A 86 11.37 -18.92 -19.01
CA MET A 86 12.16 -18.26 -17.95
C MET A 86 13.59 -17.97 -18.42
N GLN A 87 14.20 -18.86 -19.20
CA GLN A 87 15.53 -18.67 -19.76
C GLN A 87 15.55 -17.58 -20.85
N GLU A 88 14.51 -17.50 -21.69
CA GLU A 88 14.37 -16.47 -22.74
C GLU A 88 14.38 -15.05 -22.18
N ILE A 89 13.76 -14.83 -21.01
CA ILE A 89 13.66 -13.49 -20.41
C ILE A 89 14.78 -13.14 -19.44
N ALA A 90 15.63 -14.11 -19.06
CA ALA A 90 16.55 -14.03 -17.91
C ALA A 90 17.51 -12.82 -17.92
N ASP A 91 17.90 -12.36 -19.12
CA ASP A 91 18.81 -11.23 -19.33
C ASP A 91 18.16 -10.08 -20.12
N SER A 92 16.81 -10.05 -20.17
CA SER A 92 16.04 -9.03 -20.89
C SER A 92 15.32 -8.02 -20.00
N LEU A 93 15.40 -8.19 -18.68
CA LEU A 93 14.68 -7.39 -17.69
C LEU A 93 15.61 -6.41 -16.99
N ASP A 94 15.16 -5.17 -16.84
CA ASP A 94 15.83 -4.13 -16.06
C ASP A 94 15.59 -4.32 -14.56
N TYR A 95 14.42 -4.84 -14.19
CA TYR A 95 14.06 -5.06 -12.79
C TYR A 95 12.99 -6.16 -12.61
N ILE A 96 12.90 -6.67 -11.39
CA ILE A 96 11.85 -7.58 -10.93
C ILE A 96 11.29 -7.03 -9.62
N ILE A 97 9.97 -6.86 -9.55
CA ILE A 97 9.27 -6.59 -8.28
C ILE A 97 8.70 -7.92 -7.79
N ASP A 98 9.29 -8.44 -6.73
CA ASP A 98 8.84 -9.65 -6.06
C ASP A 98 7.80 -9.33 -4.99
N THR A 99 6.64 -9.96 -5.11
CA THR A 99 5.50 -9.78 -4.22
C THR A 99 5.05 -11.08 -3.55
N ILE A 100 5.83 -12.16 -3.68
CA ILE A 100 5.50 -13.46 -3.10
C ILE A 100 5.80 -13.43 -1.59
N PRO A 101 4.81 -13.67 -0.71
CA PRO A 101 4.97 -13.52 0.74
C PRO A 101 5.63 -14.74 1.43
N VAL A 102 5.87 -15.82 0.68
CA VAL A 102 6.43 -17.07 1.17
C VAL A 102 7.80 -17.34 0.56
N PHE A 103 8.57 -18.20 1.23
CA PHE A 103 9.86 -18.64 0.71
C PHE A 103 9.71 -19.24 -0.69
N HIS A 104 10.54 -18.75 -1.61
CA HIS A 104 10.66 -19.30 -2.94
C HIS A 104 12.13 -19.18 -3.40
N PRO A 105 12.61 -20.12 -4.24
CA PRO A 105 14.00 -20.14 -4.64
C PRO A 105 14.31 -18.98 -5.58
N TRP A 106 15.45 -18.35 -5.35
CA TRP A 106 16.04 -17.35 -6.24
C TRP A 106 17.47 -17.76 -6.54
N SER A 107 17.94 -17.41 -7.74
CA SER A 107 19.33 -17.59 -8.13
C SER A 107 19.88 -16.24 -8.54
N LEU A 108 20.96 -15.83 -7.88
CA LEU A 108 21.69 -14.64 -8.25
C LEU A 108 22.98 -15.04 -8.95
N THR A 109 23.14 -14.55 -10.17
CA THR A 109 24.37 -14.68 -10.95
C THR A 109 24.78 -13.30 -11.45
N TRP A 110 26.07 -13.15 -11.78
CA TRP A 110 26.62 -11.90 -12.34
C TRP A 110 26.45 -10.67 -11.43
N ARG A 111 26.54 -9.47 -12.01
CA ARG A 111 26.44 -8.18 -11.32
C ARG A 111 24.99 -7.74 -11.11
N LYS A 112 24.09 -8.68 -10.77
CA LYS A 112 22.69 -8.40 -10.43
C LYS A 112 22.61 -7.96 -8.95
N SER A 113 21.61 -7.16 -8.60
CA SER A 113 21.40 -6.67 -7.24
C SER A 113 20.11 -7.22 -6.64
N ILE A 114 20.16 -7.59 -5.36
CA ILE A 114 18.98 -7.91 -4.56
C ILE A 114 18.87 -6.84 -3.48
N THR A 115 17.68 -6.28 -3.34
CA THR A 115 17.38 -5.24 -2.38
C THR A 115 15.94 -5.37 -1.88
N GLY A 116 15.64 -4.73 -0.75
CA GLY A 116 14.29 -4.61 -0.22
C GLY A 116 13.81 -3.16 -0.29
N SER A 117 12.51 -2.98 -0.36
CA SER A 117 11.86 -1.69 -0.11
C SER A 117 10.75 -1.89 0.90
N PHE A 118 10.61 -0.95 1.83
CA PHE A 118 9.57 -0.97 2.84
C PHE A 118 8.67 0.24 2.63
N ILE A 119 7.43 0.03 2.16
CA ILE A 119 6.44 1.07 1.86
C ILE A 119 7.06 2.28 1.11
N GLY A 120 6.59 3.50 1.38
CA GLY A 120 7.29 4.74 0.98
C GLY A 120 7.12 5.83 2.03
N SER A 121 7.77 6.97 1.80
CA SER A 121 7.63 8.14 2.68
C SER A 121 6.30 8.86 2.46
N MET A 122 5.96 9.83 3.32
CA MET A 122 4.77 10.67 3.11
C MET A 122 4.87 11.43 1.79
N LYS A 123 6.07 11.94 1.46
CA LYS A 123 6.33 12.64 0.20
C LYS A 123 6.13 11.73 -1.01
N GLU A 124 6.67 10.51 -0.98
CA GLU A 124 6.45 9.54 -2.06
C GLU A 124 4.99 9.13 -2.17
N THR A 125 4.26 9.10 -1.06
CA THR A 125 2.82 8.82 -1.05
C THR A 125 2.04 9.93 -1.75
N GLU A 126 2.33 11.19 -1.46
CA GLU A 126 1.72 12.35 -2.15
C GLU A 126 2.01 12.33 -3.65
N GLU A 127 3.28 12.14 -4.03
CA GLU A 127 3.69 12.04 -5.43
C GLU A 127 3.00 10.88 -6.16
N MET A 128 2.89 9.72 -5.50
CA MET A 128 2.24 8.54 -6.05
C MET A 128 0.73 8.75 -6.23
N LEU A 129 0.05 9.40 -5.27
CA LEU A 129 -1.38 9.68 -5.37
C LEU A 129 -1.67 10.65 -6.53
N GLU A 130 -0.86 11.69 -6.71
CA GLU A 130 -1.02 12.61 -7.85
C GLU A 130 -0.72 11.90 -9.17
N PHE A 131 0.35 11.09 -9.23
CA PHE A 131 0.64 10.27 -10.39
C PHE A 131 -0.53 9.34 -10.76
N CYS A 132 -1.10 8.65 -9.77
CA CYS A 132 -2.23 7.75 -10.01
C CYS A 132 -3.48 8.51 -10.46
N LYS A 133 -3.73 9.69 -9.91
CA LYS A 133 -4.83 10.57 -10.33
C LYS A 133 -4.66 11.03 -11.77
N ASP A 134 -3.48 11.52 -12.14
CA ASP A 134 -3.16 12.00 -13.50
C ASP A 134 -3.25 10.89 -14.54
N LYS A 135 -2.83 9.67 -14.18
CA LYS A 135 -2.88 8.50 -15.04
C LYS A 135 -4.23 7.75 -14.99
N GLY A 136 -5.17 8.20 -14.17
CA GLY A 136 -6.48 7.54 -14.00
C GLY A 136 -6.38 6.12 -13.42
N LEU A 137 -5.39 5.86 -12.57
CA LEU A 137 -5.18 4.56 -11.94
C LEU A 137 -6.11 4.36 -10.75
N SER A 138 -6.60 3.13 -10.63
CA SER A 138 -7.56 2.68 -9.62
C SER A 138 -7.21 1.26 -9.18
N SER A 139 -7.73 0.78 -8.06
CA SER A 139 -7.69 -0.64 -7.69
C SER A 139 -9.05 -1.27 -7.98
N THR A 140 -9.07 -2.56 -8.33
CA THR A 140 -10.33 -3.31 -8.23
C THR A 140 -10.61 -3.55 -6.76
N ILE A 141 -11.73 -3.01 -6.28
CA ILE A 141 -12.09 -3.04 -4.86
C ILE A 141 -13.46 -3.68 -4.66
N GLU A 142 -13.60 -4.39 -3.55
CA GLU A 142 -14.88 -4.83 -2.99
C GLU A 142 -15.16 -3.98 -1.74
N ILE A 143 -16.21 -3.16 -1.78
CA ILE A 143 -16.59 -2.34 -0.64
C ILE A 143 -17.45 -3.19 0.30
N VAL A 144 -17.04 -3.28 1.56
CA VAL A 144 -17.74 -4.05 2.61
C VAL A 144 -18.10 -3.15 3.79
N LYS A 145 -19.09 -3.56 4.56
CA LYS A 145 -19.47 -2.91 5.83
C LYS A 145 -18.73 -3.53 6.99
N MET A 146 -18.67 -2.82 8.11
CA MET A 146 -17.91 -3.24 9.30
C MET A 146 -18.46 -4.54 9.92
N ASP A 147 -19.76 -4.81 9.80
CA ASP A 147 -20.36 -6.07 10.26
C ASP A 147 -19.93 -7.30 9.44
N TYR A 148 -19.45 -7.10 8.21
CA TYR A 148 -18.92 -8.13 7.33
C TYR A 148 -17.41 -8.37 7.49
N ILE A 149 -16.73 -7.63 8.37
CA ILE A 149 -15.25 -7.62 8.44
C ILE A 149 -14.66 -9.02 8.67
N ASN A 150 -15.23 -9.81 9.59
CA ASN A 150 -14.71 -11.14 9.89
C ASN A 150 -14.86 -12.08 8.69
N THR A 151 -15.99 -12.02 7.98
CA THR A 151 -16.20 -12.78 6.75
C THR A 151 -15.25 -12.32 5.64
N ALA A 152 -15.00 -11.01 5.52
CA ALA A 152 -14.02 -10.49 4.59
C ALA A 152 -12.61 -11.00 4.90
N MET A 153 -12.22 -11.09 6.17
CA MET A 153 -10.93 -11.67 6.59
C MET A 153 -10.82 -13.15 6.22
N GLU A 154 -11.85 -13.97 6.49
CA GLU A 154 -11.86 -15.39 6.11
C GLU A 154 -11.78 -15.59 4.58
N ARG A 155 -12.42 -14.72 3.80
CA ARG A 155 -12.32 -14.71 2.34
C ARG A 155 -10.91 -14.31 1.91
N LEU A 156 -10.34 -13.31 2.55
CA LEU A 156 -9.00 -12.81 2.24
C LEU A 156 -7.91 -13.88 2.48
N GLU A 157 -8.00 -14.63 3.58
CA GLU A 157 -7.14 -15.79 3.86
C GLU A 157 -7.22 -16.86 2.77
N LYS A 158 -8.39 -17.02 2.16
CA LYS A 158 -8.61 -17.96 1.05
C LYS A 158 -8.27 -17.36 -0.32
N ASN A 159 -7.71 -16.15 -0.37
CA ASN A 159 -7.49 -15.39 -1.59
C ASN A 159 -8.78 -15.17 -2.43
N ASP A 160 -9.94 -15.15 -1.77
CA ASP A 160 -11.27 -14.94 -2.38
C ASP A 160 -11.63 -13.44 -2.41
N VAL A 161 -10.81 -12.67 -3.12
CA VAL A 161 -11.04 -11.24 -3.38
C VAL A 161 -10.39 -10.85 -4.71
N ARG A 162 -11.02 -9.95 -5.45
CA ARG A 162 -10.44 -9.33 -6.66
C ARG A 162 -10.49 -7.81 -6.57
N TYR A 163 -9.47 -7.11 -6.08
CA TYR A 163 -8.21 -7.56 -5.48
C TYR A 163 -8.06 -7.13 -4.03
N ARG A 164 -8.89 -6.18 -3.58
CA ARG A 164 -8.75 -5.51 -2.28
C ARG A 164 -10.13 -5.29 -1.68
N PHE A 165 -10.25 -5.47 -0.36
CA PHE A 165 -11.41 -5.00 0.37
C PHE A 165 -11.22 -3.56 0.83
N VAL A 166 -12.28 -2.78 0.77
CA VAL A 166 -12.37 -1.45 1.39
C VAL A 166 -13.59 -1.45 2.31
N VAL A 167 -13.36 -1.18 3.58
CA VAL A 167 -14.38 -1.07 4.61
C VAL A 167 -14.93 0.36 4.60
N ASP A 168 -16.22 0.49 4.34
CA ASP A 168 -16.95 1.74 4.49
C ASP A 168 -17.28 1.95 5.97
N VAL A 169 -16.37 2.61 6.70
CA VAL A 169 -16.49 2.82 8.15
C VAL A 169 -17.57 3.87 8.46
N ALA A 170 -17.58 5.00 7.75
CA ALA A 170 -18.59 6.06 7.89
C ALA A 170 -20.01 5.53 7.69
N GLY A 171 -20.24 4.78 6.60
CA GLY A 171 -21.53 4.17 6.30
C GLY A 171 -21.89 2.97 7.17
N SER A 172 -21.02 2.54 8.10
CA SER A 172 -21.28 1.47 9.07
C SER A 172 -21.81 1.98 10.43
N LYS A 173 -21.98 3.31 10.59
CA LYS A 173 -22.61 3.95 11.77
C LYS A 173 -22.03 3.48 13.12
N LEU A 174 -20.71 3.35 13.21
CA LEU A 174 -20.05 3.06 14.47
C LEU A 174 -20.24 4.22 15.46
N ALA A 175 -20.41 3.92 16.74
CA ALA A 175 -20.56 4.96 17.76
C ALA A 175 -19.32 5.87 17.80
N ILE A 176 -19.49 7.16 17.54
CA ILE A 176 -18.45 8.17 17.71
C ILE A 176 -18.28 8.42 19.22
N LYS A 177 -17.21 7.88 19.81
CA LYS A 177 -16.80 8.33 21.14
C LYS A 177 -16.06 9.65 20.97
N GLY A 178 -16.58 10.73 21.56
CA GLY A 178 -16.11 12.10 21.38
C GLY A 178 -14.60 12.26 21.62
N LEU A 179 -13.85 12.28 20.52
CA LEU A 179 -12.47 12.76 20.50
C LEU A 179 -12.54 14.27 20.23
N LYS A 180 -12.06 15.08 21.16
CA LYS A 180 -11.91 16.54 20.95
C LYS A 180 -10.62 16.80 20.19
N GLY A 181 -10.65 17.73 19.23
CA GLY A 181 -9.48 18.18 18.49
C GLY A 181 -8.31 18.53 19.41
N ARG A 182 -7.12 18.06 19.03
CA ARG A 182 -5.85 18.40 19.69
C ARG A 182 -5.18 19.55 18.95
N VAL A 183 -4.36 20.32 19.66
CA VAL A 183 -3.53 21.36 19.03
C VAL A 183 -2.65 20.70 17.96
N GLY A 184 -2.85 21.09 16.69
CA GLY A 184 -2.10 20.53 15.55
C GLY A 184 -2.58 19.16 15.03
N GLY A 185 -3.74 18.68 15.48
CA GLY A 185 -4.36 17.43 15.00
C GLY A 185 -5.44 17.67 13.95
N VAL A 186 -5.54 16.79 12.97
CA VAL A 186 -6.63 16.70 12.01
C VAL A 186 -7.51 15.52 12.40
N VAL A 187 -8.82 15.75 12.52
CA VAL A 187 -9.81 14.74 12.90
C VAL A 187 -10.51 14.23 11.65
N VAL A 188 -10.50 12.92 11.39
CA VAL A 188 -10.94 12.34 10.11
C VAL A 188 -12.07 11.31 10.29
N GLU A 189 -13.16 11.41 9.52
CA GLU A 189 -14.25 10.41 9.41
C GLU A 189 -14.00 9.42 8.25
N MET A 190 -14.10 8.11 8.50
CA MET A 190 -13.20 7.13 7.87
C MET A 190 -13.81 6.23 6.78
N ALA A 191 -12.95 5.83 5.84
CA ALA A 191 -12.99 4.60 5.04
C ALA A 191 -11.61 3.92 5.16
N ASN A 192 -11.58 2.59 5.32
CA ASN A 192 -10.34 1.85 5.61
C ASN A 192 -10.11 0.70 4.62
N MET A 193 -8.86 0.39 4.33
CA MET A 193 -8.51 -0.78 3.51
C MET A 193 -8.23 -2.01 4.39
N ILE A 194 -8.46 -3.22 3.86
CA ILE A 194 -7.89 -4.45 4.43
C ILE A 194 -6.63 -4.81 3.63
N CYS A 195 -5.47 -4.81 4.29
CA CYS A 195 -4.20 -5.16 3.67
C CYS A 195 -3.90 -6.66 3.76
N SER A 196 -3.77 -7.33 2.62
CA SER A 196 -3.58 -8.79 2.55
C SER A 196 -2.12 -9.25 2.62
N LEU A 197 -1.14 -8.34 2.51
CA LEU A 197 0.30 -8.67 2.43
C LEU A 197 0.83 -9.37 3.68
N LEU A 198 0.15 -9.20 4.81
CA LEU A 198 0.60 -9.66 6.11
C LEU A 198 -0.03 -11.00 6.52
N ILE A 199 -0.95 -11.54 5.73
CA ILE A 199 -1.71 -12.76 6.08
C ILE A 199 -0.87 -14.03 5.90
N ASP A 200 0.06 -14.03 4.93
CA ASP A 200 0.80 -15.24 4.53
C ASP A 200 2.32 -15.17 4.80
N ASN A 201 2.81 -14.21 5.61
CA ASN A 201 4.26 -14.08 5.86
C ASN A 201 4.65 -14.63 7.25
N PRO A 202 5.11 -15.89 7.37
CA PRO A 202 5.50 -16.49 8.65
C PRO A 202 6.69 -15.81 9.34
N CYS A 203 7.42 -14.92 8.66
CA CYS A 203 8.47 -14.11 9.28
C CYS A 203 7.93 -12.85 9.97
N LEU A 204 6.74 -12.36 9.59
CA LEU A 204 6.10 -11.17 10.16
C LEU A 204 4.99 -11.52 11.16
N THR A 205 4.39 -12.72 11.06
CA THR A 205 3.35 -13.22 11.98
C THR A 205 3.72 -13.24 13.47
N PRO A 206 4.99 -13.39 13.91
CA PRO A 206 5.32 -13.29 15.34
C PRO A 206 5.32 -11.85 15.85
N PHE A 207 5.30 -10.85 14.97
CA PHE A 207 5.52 -9.44 15.31
C PHE A 207 4.32 -8.53 15.03
N VAL A 208 3.38 -8.94 14.18
CA VAL A 208 2.15 -8.18 13.86
C VAL A 208 0.95 -9.15 13.77
N PRO A 209 0.10 -9.21 14.80
CA PRO A 209 -1.16 -9.96 14.75
C PRO A 209 -2.04 -9.56 13.55
N LEU A 210 -2.75 -10.55 12.98
CA LEU A 210 -3.57 -10.45 11.75
C LEU A 210 -4.62 -9.32 11.79
N ASP A 211 -5.14 -9.01 12.98
CA ASP A 211 -6.12 -7.96 13.17
C ASP A 211 -5.49 -6.55 13.13
N GLU A 212 -4.20 -6.42 13.38
CA GLU A 212 -3.42 -5.18 13.40
C GLU A 212 -2.94 -4.78 12.00
N ALA A 213 -2.60 -5.79 11.19
CA ALA A 213 -2.21 -5.67 9.79
C ALA A 213 -3.25 -4.97 8.89
N SER A 214 -4.53 -4.97 9.29
CA SER A 214 -5.66 -4.51 8.47
C SER A 214 -6.15 -3.09 8.81
N ARG A 215 -5.37 -2.32 9.58
CA ARG A 215 -5.84 -1.10 10.26
C ARG A 215 -4.97 0.13 9.98
N HIS A 216 -4.37 0.28 8.81
CA HIS A 216 -3.32 1.29 8.67
C HIS A 216 -3.39 2.22 7.47
N GLU A 217 -4.41 2.09 6.61
CA GLU A 217 -4.62 2.93 5.44
C GLU A 217 -6.01 3.58 5.46
N VAL A 218 -6.05 4.87 5.76
CA VAL A 218 -7.31 5.58 5.99
C VAL A 218 -7.49 6.65 4.93
N VAL A 219 -8.69 6.75 4.38
CA VAL A 219 -9.11 7.94 3.65
C VAL A 219 -10.38 8.47 4.29
N GLY A 220 -10.50 9.78 4.43
CA GLY A 220 -11.67 10.34 5.07
C GLY A 220 -11.77 11.84 5.02
N GLU A 221 -12.92 12.35 5.49
CA GLU A 221 -13.20 13.78 5.55
C GLU A 221 -12.69 14.38 6.86
N VAL A 222 -12.04 15.53 6.78
CA VAL A 222 -11.60 16.32 7.92
C VAL A 222 -12.83 16.96 8.58
N ILE A 223 -13.11 16.59 9.83
CA ILE A 223 -14.24 17.15 10.59
C ILE A 223 -13.81 18.30 11.52
N GLU A 224 -12.56 18.30 11.96
CA GLU A 224 -12.00 19.35 12.84
C GLU A 224 -10.50 19.48 12.61
N VAL A 225 -9.98 20.71 12.73
CA VAL A 225 -8.54 21.01 12.66
C VAL A 225 -8.09 21.78 13.90
N GLY A 226 -6.96 21.37 14.47
CA GLY A 226 -6.33 22.07 15.57
C GLY A 226 -5.74 23.42 15.13
N SER A 227 -5.56 24.36 16.07
CA SER A 227 -5.09 25.73 15.79
C SER A 227 -3.72 25.85 15.12
N GLY A 228 -2.89 24.81 15.16
CA GLY A 228 -1.59 24.74 14.47
C GLY A 228 -1.62 24.09 13.08
N VAL A 229 -2.78 23.65 12.60
CA VAL A 229 -2.96 23.08 11.27
C VAL A 229 -3.10 24.21 10.25
N THR A 230 -2.34 24.14 9.17
CA THR A 230 -2.27 25.17 8.12
C THR A 230 -2.52 24.63 6.72
N LYS A 231 -2.34 23.31 6.50
CA LYS A 231 -2.48 22.67 5.19
C LYS A 231 -3.90 22.20 4.90
N PHE A 232 -4.68 21.93 5.95
CA PHE A 232 -6.01 21.32 5.84
C PHE A 232 -7.06 22.17 6.56
N ARG A 233 -8.31 21.99 6.16
CA ARG A 233 -9.51 22.58 6.76
C ARG A 233 -10.62 21.54 6.88
N ALA A 234 -11.62 21.84 7.71
CA ALA A 234 -12.83 21.02 7.78
C ALA A 234 -13.49 20.92 6.38
N GLY A 235 -13.93 19.72 6.01
CA GLY A 235 -14.47 19.36 4.71
C GLY A 235 -13.46 18.85 3.68
N ASP A 236 -12.15 18.96 3.95
CA ASP A 236 -11.14 18.38 3.05
C ASP A 236 -11.17 16.85 3.13
N VAL A 237 -10.94 16.16 2.02
CA VAL A 237 -10.74 14.70 2.01
C VAL A 237 -9.25 14.41 2.00
N ILE A 238 -8.77 13.67 3.00
CA ILE A 238 -7.35 13.35 3.17
C ILE A 238 -7.10 11.84 3.27
N GLY A 239 -5.93 11.43 2.81
CA GLY A 239 -5.38 10.10 3.05
C GLY A 239 -4.41 10.13 4.23
N VAL A 240 -4.46 9.11 5.07
CA VAL A 240 -3.50 8.86 6.14
C VAL A 240 -2.87 7.51 5.90
N GLY A 241 -1.57 7.53 5.65
CA GLY A 241 -0.78 6.31 5.45
C GLY A 241 -0.44 5.58 6.75
N CYS A 242 0.37 4.53 6.59
CA CYS A 242 0.81 3.66 7.69
C CYS A 242 1.64 4.39 8.76
N ILE A 243 2.35 5.45 8.39
CA ILE A 243 3.17 6.26 9.29
C ILE A 243 2.46 7.59 9.56
N VAL A 244 2.28 7.93 10.83
CA VAL A 244 1.63 9.17 11.30
C VAL A 244 2.57 10.09 12.07
N GLY A 245 3.81 9.68 12.28
CA GLY A 245 4.82 10.49 12.95
C GLY A 245 6.23 9.91 12.83
N CYS A 246 7.22 10.75 13.12
CA CYS A 246 8.62 10.35 13.21
C CYS A 246 9.41 11.36 14.06
N CYS A 247 10.67 11.07 14.41
CA CYS A 247 11.46 11.99 15.25
C CYS A 247 11.85 13.31 14.57
N GLY A 248 11.69 13.44 13.25
CA GLY A 248 11.93 14.67 12.49
C GLY A 248 13.38 15.18 12.43
N ASN A 249 14.36 14.48 13.02
CA ASN A 249 15.73 15.00 13.14
C ASN A 249 16.84 13.99 12.79
N CYS A 250 16.51 12.72 12.56
CA CYS A 250 17.50 11.69 12.19
C CYS A 250 17.77 11.71 10.68
N ARG A 251 18.84 11.02 10.25
CA ARG A 251 19.22 10.95 8.83
C ARG A 251 18.06 10.52 7.92
N PRO A 252 17.28 9.46 8.21
CA PRO A 252 16.11 9.13 7.41
C PRO A 252 15.06 10.24 7.31
N CYS A 253 14.70 10.87 8.43
CA CYS A 253 13.71 11.95 8.44
C CYS A 253 14.17 13.17 7.63
N ASN A 254 15.45 13.52 7.71
CA ASN A 254 16.02 14.66 6.97
C ASN A 254 16.19 14.39 5.47
N ALA A 255 16.05 13.14 5.05
CA ALA A 255 16.19 12.70 3.66
C ALA A 255 14.84 12.30 3.04
N ASP A 256 13.72 12.69 3.64
CA ASP A 256 12.35 12.33 3.21
C ASP A 256 12.13 10.82 3.07
N ILE A 257 12.76 10.02 3.95
CA ILE A 257 12.64 8.55 4.00
C ILE A 257 12.33 8.07 5.44
N GLU A 258 11.39 8.75 6.11
CA GLU A 258 10.97 8.46 7.49
C GLU A 258 10.51 7.03 7.76
N GLN A 259 10.16 6.24 6.73
CA GLN A 259 9.85 4.82 6.87
C GLN A 259 11.02 4.00 7.43
N TYR A 260 12.25 4.48 7.27
CA TYR A 260 13.45 3.90 7.86
C TYR A 260 13.85 4.55 9.20
N CYS A 261 13.01 5.43 9.76
CA CYS A 261 13.24 5.98 11.08
C CYS A 261 12.99 4.91 12.16
N ASN A 262 13.92 4.80 13.10
CA ASN A 262 13.77 3.92 14.28
C ASN A 262 12.76 4.46 15.31
N LYS A 263 12.34 5.71 15.17
CA LYS A 263 11.33 6.39 16.00
C LYS A 263 10.14 6.86 15.16
N LYS A 264 9.79 6.08 14.13
CA LYS A 264 8.53 6.26 13.41
C LYS A 264 7.36 5.84 14.29
N ILE A 265 6.21 6.44 14.07
CA ILE A 265 4.97 6.19 14.79
C ILE A 265 3.97 5.62 13.79
N TRP A 266 3.46 4.42 14.07
CA TRP A 266 2.47 3.76 13.24
C TRP A 266 1.08 4.35 13.44
N SER A 267 0.21 4.27 12.43
CA SER A 267 -1.20 4.66 12.58
C SER A 267 -1.99 3.74 13.52
N TYR A 268 -1.43 2.61 13.92
CA TYR A 268 -2.04 1.56 14.73
C TYR A 268 -1.06 1.02 15.78
N ASN A 269 -1.59 0.62 16.95
CA ASN A 269 -0.84 -0.02 18.05
C ASN A 269 0.48 0.65 18.48
N ASP A 270 0.51 1.97 18.36
CA ASP A 270 1.63 2.79 18.78
C ASP A 270 1.15 3.93 19.68
N VAL A 271 2.09 4.75 20.13
CA VAL A 271 1.85 5.87 21.04
C VAL A 271 2.48 7.12 20.46
N TYR A 272 1.68 8.18 20.35
CA TYR A 272 2.16 9.50 19.96
C TYR A 272 3.14 10.06 20.99
N THR A 273 3.92 11.07 20.60
CA THR A 273 4.88 11.73 21.50
C THR A 273 4.23 12.41 22.72
N ASP A 274 2.92 12.68 22.65
CA ASP A 274 2.12 13.22 23.76
C ASP A 274 1.62 12.14 24.74
N GLY A 275 1.98 10.87 24.52
CA GLY A 275 1.59 9.73 25.36
C GLY A 275 0.22 9.12 25.01
N ASN A 276 -0.51 9.65 24.04
CA ASN A 276 -1.79 9.10 23.64
C ASN A 276 -1.63 7.96 22.62
N PRO A 277 -2.49 6.93 22.67
CA PRO A 277 -2.45 5.85 21.70
C PRO A 277 -2.89 6.32 20.31
N THR A 278 -2.36 5.68 19.28
CA THR A 278 -2.82 5.80 17.89
C THR A 278 -4.12 5.02 17.70
N GLN A 279 -5.05 5.52 16.88
CA GLN A 279 -6.42 5.00 16.82
C GLN A 279 -6.60 3.81 15.84
N GLY A 280 -5.77 3.72 14.79
CA GLY A 280 -5.91 2.71 13.74
C GLY A 280 -7.10 2.94 12.81
N GLY A 281 -7.14 2.16 11.74
CA GLY A 281 -8.07 2.26 10.61
C GLY A 281 -9.52 1.85 10.89
N PHE A 282 -9.83 1.23 12.02
CA PHE A 282 -11.21 0.87 12.39
C PHE A 282 -11.84 1.80 13.44
N ALA A 283 -11.13 2.85 13.84
CA ALA A 283 -11.75 3.89 14.63
C ALA A 283 -12.82 4.62 13.81
N SER A 284 -13.85 5.17 14.46
CA SER A 284 -14.77 6.09 13.79
C SER A 284 -14.12 7.45 13.51
N VAL A 285 -13.08 7.78 14.28
CA VAL A 285 -12.35 9.03 14.22
C VAL A 285 -10.88 8.79 14.55
N MET A 286 -9.97 9.41 13.80
CA MET A 286 -8.53 9.42 14.08
C MET A 286 -8.00 10.85 14.18
N VAL A 287 -7.04 11.08 15.08
CA VAL A 287 -6.31 12.35 15.19
C VAL A 287 -4.91 12.14 14.64
N VAL A 288 -4.52 12.91 13.62
CA VAL A 288 -3.18 12.84 13.02
C VAL A 288 -2.52 14.21 12.94
N HIS A 289 -1.19 14.23 12.97
CA HIS A 289 -0.43 15.47 12.77
C HIS A 289 -0.18 15.73 11.30
N GLN A 290 -0.34 16.98 10.85
CA GLN A 290 0.14 17.38 9.54
C GLN A 290 1.68 17.41 9.53
N LYS A 291 2.29 16.87 8.48
CA LYS A 291 3.69 17.11 8.12
C LYS A 291 3.71 17.98 6.87
#